data_AF-A0A447U999-F1
#
_entry.id   AF-A0A447U999-F1
#
_cell.length_a   1.000
_cell.length_b   1.000
_cell.length_c   1.000
_cell.angle_alpha   90.00
_cell.angle_beta   90.00
_cell.angle_gamma   90.00
#
_symmetry.space_group_name_H-M   'P 1'
#
loop_
_entity.id
_entity.type
_entity.pdbx_description
1 polymer ?
#
loop_
_entity_poly.entity_id
_entity_poly.type
_entity_poly.pdbx_seq_one_letter_code
_entity_poly.pdbx_strand_id
1 'polypeptide(L)'
;MALNEEDGGQRTFILCTIDQALSNNTIAKKAGYNTIDEISRERITRVAAKIRANNPATNSDLGFKHYRFATPTQQTLDDLDSFDIATGHFINASGQLAAFTESGFTDMINPFSARGLGVPGGASGEETLLTTWLVADGYKMDIDVQTVDFSGYCARYVDNTRLYLIDERWGTEQTRDLLNHIGTHQLPVQTIVIYGYSFDLESIRELEIGLKQLDQKVNLVKRY
;
A
#
# COMPACT_ATOMS: atom_id res chain seq x y z
N MET A 1 0.17 15.59 21.35
CA MET A 1 0.50 14.55 22.34
C MET A 1 0.30 15.08 23.76
N ALA A 2 1.15 15.95 24.31
CA ALA A 2 1.00 16.44 25.70
C ALA A 2 -0.39 17.02 26.02
N LEU A 3 -0.95 17.85 25.13
CA LEU A 3 -2.28 18.43 25.37
C LEU A 3 -3.39 17.37 25.45
N ASN A 4 -3.33 16.30 24.63
CA ASN A 4 -4.29 15.19 24.72
C ASN A 4 -4.17 14.43 26.03
N GLU A 5 -2.97 14.35 26.59
CA GLU A 5 -2.73 13.74 27.91
C GLU A 5 -3.28 14.63 29.03
N GLU A 6 -3.11 15.95 28.93
CA GLU A 6 -3.55 16.93 29.93
C GLU A 6 -5.08 17.05 30.01
N ASP A 7 -5.76 17.05 28.86
CA ASP A 7 -7.21 17.32 28.79
C ASP A 7 -8.07 16.13 28.35
N GLY A 8 -7.46 14.97 28.12
CA GLY A 8 -8.15 13.77 27.63
C GLY A 8 -8.65 13.87 26.19
N GLY A 9 -8.19 14.85 25.42
CA GLY A 9 -8.59 15.07 24.03
C GLY A 9 -8.03 14.02 23.05
N GLN A 10 -8.56 14.04 21.83
CA GLN A 10 -8.21 13.09 20.76
C GLN A 10 -7.70 13.81 19.49
N ARG A 11 -6.84 14.82 19.68
CA ARG A 11 -6.30 15.60 18.56
C ARG A 11 -5.30 14.76 17.76
N THR A 12 -5.44 14.77 16.45
CA THR A 12 -4.47 14.21 15.51
C THR A 12 -3.55 15.30 14.96
N PHE A 13 -2.40 14.92 14.39
CA PHE A 13 -1.47 15.85 13.77
C PHE A 13 -0.94 15.27 12.45
N ILE A 14 -0.61 16.17 11.52
CA ILE A 14 0.17 15.86 10.32
C ILE A 14 1.39 16.76 10.37
N LEU A 15 2.58 16.17 10.28
CA LEU A 15 3.85 16.89 10.24
C LEU A 15 4.55 16.58 8.93
N CYS A 16 4.90 17.61 8.17
CA CYS A 16 5.66 17.50 6.94
C CYS A 16 7.08 18.02 7.17
N THR A 17 8.08 17.18 6.92
CA THR A 17 9.50 17.52 7.01
C THR A 17 10.20 17.16 5.72
N ILE A 18 11.06 18.04 5.23
CA ILE A 18 11.91 17.73 4.08
C ILE A 18 13.04 16.79 4.52
N ASP A 19 13.38 15.82 3.67
CA ASP A 19 14.46 14.87 3.90
C ASP A 19 15.84 15.49 3.58
N GLN A 20 16.09 16.66 4.16
CA GLN A 20 17.32 17.42 3.91
C GLN A 20 18.50 16.74 4.62
N ALA A 21 19.54 16.43 3.84
CA ALA A 21 20.79 15.88 4.36
C ALA A 21 21.50 16.87 5.30
N LEU A 22 22.03 16.33 6.39
CA LEU A 22 22.81 17.09 7.37
C LEU A 22 24.26 17.23 6.92
N SER A 23 24.87 18.38 7.23
CA SER A 23 26.31 18.58 7.02
C SER A 23 27.14 17.72 7.99
N ASN A 24 28.30 17.27 7.52
CA ASN A 24 29.21 16.35 8.25
C ASN A 24 29.65 16.88 9.63
N ASN A 25 29.64 18.19 9.83
CA ASN A 25 30.13 18.81 11.06
C ASN A 25 29.08 18.96 12.15
N THR A 26 27.81 18.66 11.87
CA THR A 26 26.72 18.81 12.85
C THR A 26 26.81 17.79 13.98
N ILE A 27 26.35 18.17 15.18
CA ILE A 27 26.25 17.27 16.34
C ILE A 27 25.32 16.10 16.02
N ALA A 28 24.21 16.37 15.31
CA ALA A 28 23.27 15.34 14.90
C ALA A 28 23.89 14.31 13.94
N LYS A 29 24.69 14.76 12.96
CA LYS A 29 25.42 13.85 12.06
C LYS A 29 26.45 13.00 12.80
N LYS A 30 27.17 13.58 13.76
CA LYS A 30 28.07 12.85 14.66
C LYS A 30 27.35 11.85 15.56
N ALA A 31 26.08 12.08 15.87
CA ALA A 31 25.22 11.18 16.62
C ALA A 31 24.53 10.11 15.76
N GLY A 32 24.83 10.04 14.46
CA GLY A 32 24.31 9.01 13.55
C GLY A 32 23.07 9.40 12.73
N TYR A 33 22.53 10.61 12.91
CA TYR A 33 21.42 11.10 12.10
C TYR A 33 21.91 11.63 10.75
N ASN A 34 21.26 11.26 9.67
CA ASN A 34 21.60 11.66 8.32
C ASN A 34 20.78 12.84 7.82
N THR A 35 19.52 12.95 8.24
CA THR A 35 18.57 13.93 7.71
C THR A 35 17.76 14.61 8.81
N ILE A 36 17.16 15.77 8.47
CA ILE A 36 16.27 16.51 9.39
C ILE A 36 15.03 15.68 9.74
N ASP A 37 14.52 14.89 8.79
CA ASP A 37 13.38 14.00 8.98
C ASP A 37 13.67 12.93 10.05
N GLU A 38 14.86 12.33 10.04
CA GLU A 38 15.28 11.38 11.08
C GLU A 38 15.26 11.99 12.49
N ILE A 39 15.79 13.22 12.64
CA ILE A 39 15.75 13.95 13.93
C ILE A 39 14.30 14.22 14.34
N SER A 40 13.45 14.58 13.38
CA SER A 40 12.05 14.93 13.62
C SER A 40 11.25 13.72 14.12
N ARG A 41 11.42 12.56 13.49
CA ARG A 41 10.84 11.29 13.95
C ARG A 41 11.34 10.92 15.34
N GLU A 42 12.65 10.97 15.55
CA GLU A 42 13.26 10.64 16.85
C GLU A 42 12.71 11.53 17.97
N ARG A 43 12.54 12.83 17.70
CA ARG A 43 11.95 13.77 18.66
C ARG A 43 10.53 13.33 19.05
N ILE A 44 9.70 12.94 18.09
CA ILE A 44 8.33 12.48 18.35
C ILE A 44 8.37 11.20 19.20
N THR A 45 9.21 10.23 18.82
CA THR A 45 9.41 8.97 19.57
C THR A 45 9.81 9.24 21.02
N ARG A 46 10.76 10.14 21.27
CA ARG A 46 11.20 10.48 22.65
C ARG A 46 10.13 11.19 23.45
N VAL A 47 9.35 12.07 22.82
CA VAL A 47 8.22 12.75 23.49
C VAL A 47 7.15 11.73 23.90
N ALA A 48 6.78 10.82 23.00
CA ALA A 48 5.85 9.73 23.29
C ALA A 48 6.35 8.86 24.46
N ALA A 49 7.63 8.44 24.42
CA ALA A 49 8.24 7.66 25.48
C ALA A 49 8.23 8.39 26.84
N LYS A 50 8.52 9.70 26.85
CA LYS A 50 8.50 10.52 28.06
C LYS A 50 7.09 10.63 28.66
N ILE A 51 6.06 10.82 27.82
CA ILE A 51 4.67 10.87 28.29
C ILE A 51 4.28 9.53 28.94
N ARG A 52 4.59 8.42 28.27
CA ARG A 52 4.30 7.06 28.79
C ARG A 52 5.06 6.74 30.08
N ALA A 53 6.30 7.21 30.23
CA ALA A 53 7.05 7.06 31.47
C ALA A 53 6.45 7.86 32.64
N ASN A 54 5.92 9.06 32.35
CA ASN A 54 5.28 9.92 33.36
C ASN A 54 3.87 9.47 33.73
N ASN A 55 3.12 8.90 32.78
CA ASN A 55 1.82 8.28 33.02
C ASN A 55 1.75 6.88 32.37
N PRO A 56 2.17 5.82 33.09
CA PRO A 56 2.13 4.46 32.56
C PRO A 56 0.73 3.93 32.26
N ALA A 57 -0.31 4.51 32.88
CA ALA A 57 -1.70 4.13 32.68
C ALA A 57 -2.40 4.93 31.56
N THR A 58 -1.65 5.74 30.79
CA THR A 58 -2.22 6.52 29.69
C THR A 58 -2.85 5.61 28.62
N ASN A 59 -4.06 5.98 28.21
CA ASN A 59 -4.76 5.41 27.06
C ASN A 59 -4.68 6.33 25.82
N SER A 60 -3.94 7.45 25.90
CA SER A 60 -3.79 8.35 24.77
C SER A 60 -3.00 7.69 23.65
N ASP A 61 -3.41 7.94 22.40
CA ASP A 61 -2.60 7.57 21.25
C ASP A 61 -1.35 8.46 21.19
N LEU A 62 -0.19 7.81 21.30
CA LEU A 62 1.13 8.42 21.24
C LEU A 62 1.91 7.94 20.01
N GLY A 63 1.28 7.16 19.15
CA GLY A 63 1.85 6.65 17.91
C GLY A 63 1.90 7.71 16.82
N PHE A 64 2.57 7.35 15.73
CA PHE A 64 2.49 8.07 14.46
C PHE A 64 2.82 7.08 13.34
N LYS A 65 2.27 7.33 12.15
CA LYS A 65 2.70 6.69 10.91
C LYS A 65 3.68 7.62 10.19
N HIS A 66 4.69 7.05 9.52
CA HIS A 66 5.63 7.80 8.69
C HIS A 66 5.36 7.50 7.22
N TYR A 67 5.15 8.54 6.44
CA TYR A 67 4.94 8.46 5.00
C TYR A 67 6.08 9.18 4.28
N ARG A 68 6.39 8.70 3.08
CA ARG A 68 7.37 9.33 2.20
C ARG A 68 6.82 9.35 0.78
N PHE A 69 7.25 10.36 0.03
CA PHE A 69 7.10 10.35 -1.42
C PHE A 69 8.32 9.66 -2.00
N ALA A 70 8.08 8.76 -2.95
CA ALA A 70 9.11 8.08 -3.68
C ALA A 70 8.72 8.05 -5.15
N THR A 71 9.69 8.28 -6.02
CA THR A 71 9.49 8.23 -7.47
C THR A 71 10.02 6.87 -7.95
N PRO A 72 9.27 6.13 -8.78
CA PRO A 72 9.78 4.92 -9.42
C PRO A 72 11.08 5.18 -10.18
N THR A 73 11.96 4.18 -10.23
CA THR A 73 13.20 4.27 -11.01
C THR A 73 12.92 4.14 -12.50
N GLN A 74 13.85 4.56 -13.36
CA GLN A 74 13.72 4.34 -14.80
C GLN A 74 13.57 2.83 -15.13
N GLN A 75 14.30 1.95 -14.44
CA GLN A 75 14.14 0.51 -14.63
C GLN A 75 12.71 0.04 -14.33
N THR A 76 12.06 0.59 -13.30
CA THR A 76 10.66 0.25 -12.99
C THR A 76 9.72 0.72 -14.10
N LEU A 77 10.01 1.86 -14.73
CA LEU A 77 9.22 2.36 -15.87
C LEU A 77 9.43 1.49 -17.12
N ASP A 78 10.68 1.10 -17.38
CA ASP A 78 11.03 0.21 -18.49
C ASP A 78 10.33 -1.16 -18.34
N ASP A 79 10.22 -1.65 -17.10
CA ASP A 79 9.50 -2.89 -16.79
C ASP A 79 8.01 -2.80 -17.11
N LEU A 80 7.36 -1.68 -16.75
CA LEU A 80 5.96 -1.43 -17.08
C LEU A 80 5.73 -1.39 -18.59
N ASP A 81 6.66 -0.81 -19.35
CA ASP A 81 6.61 -0.77 -20.82
C ASP A 81 6.84 -2.15 -21.45
N SER A 82 7.59 -3.02 -20.78
CA SER A 82 7.89 -4.38 -21.23
C SER A 82 6.82 -5.41 -20.85
N PHE A 83 5.87 -5.06 -19.98
CA PHE A 83 4.83 -5.99 -19.53
C PHE A 83 3.71 -6.12 -20.55
N ASP A 84 3.52 -7.34 -21.07
CA ASP A 84 2.38 -7.67 -21.91
C ASP A 84 1.22 -8.22 -21.08
N ILE A 85 0.20 -7.37 -20.87
CA ILE A 85 -1.03 -7.71 -20.13
C ILE A 85 -1.79 -8.86 -20.80
N ALA A 86 -1.68 -9.03 -22.12
CA ALA A 86 -2.41 -10.09 -22.81
C ALA A 86 -1.87 -11.48 -22.46
N THR A 87 -0.56 -11.57 -22.20
CA THR A 87 0.12 -12.82 -21.86
C THR A 87 0.47 -12.93 -20.37
N GLY A 88 0.41 -11.83 -19.61
CA GLY A 88 0.84 -11.80 -18.20
C GLY A 88 2.34 -11.95 -18.05
N HIS A 89 3.12 -11.57 -19.07
CA HIS A 89 4.56 -11.82 -19.13
C HIS A 89 5.33 -10.58 -19.57
N PHE A 90 6.59 -10.52 -19.14
CA PHE A 90 7.54 -9.54 -19.63
C PHE A 90 8.11 -9.97 -20.97
N ILE A 91 8.22 -9.02 -21.89
CA ILE A 91 8.80 -9.22 -23.22
C ILE A 91 9.99 -8.29 -23.43
N ASN A 92 11.06 -8.81 -24.02
CA ASN A 92 12.20 -7.99 -24.41
C ASN A 92 11.91 -7.22 -25.72
N ALA A 93 12.86 -6.37 -26.14
CA ALA A 93 12.75 -5.59 -27.38
C ALA A 93 12.56 -6.42 -28.68
N SER A 94 12.81 -7.73 -28.64
CA SER A 94 12.56 -8.65 -29.76
C SER A 94 11.25 -9.43 -29.65
N GLY A 95 10.42 -9.15 -28.63
CA GLY A 95 9.14 -9.80 -28.39
C GLY A 95 9.24 -11.19 -27.76
N GLN A 96 10.40 -11.57 -27.21
CA GLN A 96 10.60 -12.83 -26.53
C GLN A 96 10.39 -12.67 -25.02
N LEU A 97 9.92 -13.73 -24.37
CA LEU A 97 9.73 -13.78 -22.91
C LEU A 97 11.03 -13.44 -22.17
N ALA A 98 10.94 -12.51 -21.24
CA ALA A 98 12.02 -12.14 -20.33
C ALA A 98 11.85 -12.92 -19.01
N ALA A 99 12.88 -13.69 -18.63
CA ALA A 99 12.87 -14.44 -17.37
C ALA A 99 13.05 -13.53 -16.15
N PHE A 100 13.56 -12.32 -16.35
CA PHE A 100 13.73 -11.28 -15.35
C PHE A 100 13.39 -9.94 -15.98
N THR A 101 12.87 -9.02 -15.17
CA THR A 101 12.66 -7.63 -15.53
C THR A 101 13.97 -6.84 -15.51
N GLU A 102 14.00 -5.63 -16.07
CA GLU A 102 15.16 -4.71 -16.02
C GLU A 102 15.49 -4.30 -14.57
N SER A 103 14.48 -4.21 -13.70
CA SER A 103 14.71 -3.99 -12.25
C SER A 103 15.15 -5.24 -11.49
N GLY A 104 15.09 -6.43 -12.12
CA GLY A 104 15.43 -7.71 -11.49
C GLY A 104 14.32 -8.29 -10.61
N PHE A 105 13.14 -7.68 -10.58
CA PHE A 105 11.94 -8.26 -9.96
C PHE A 105 11.23 -9.23 -10.92
N THR A 106 10.37 -10.10 -10.39
CA THR A 106 9.61 -11.07 -11.19
C THR A 106 8.14 -10.72 -11.32
N ASP A 107 7.72 -9.64 -10.66
CA ASP A 107 6.35 -9.16 -10.53
C ASP A 107 6.32 -7.63 -10.58
N MET A 108 5.14 -7.05 -10.76
CA MET A 108 4.92 -5.60 -10.86
C MET A 108 4.60 -4.92 -9.51
N ILE A 109 4.73 -5.63 -8.40
CA ILE A 109 4.43 -5.10 -7.06
C ILE A 109 5.73 -4.70 -6.35
N ASN A 110 6.68 -5.64 -6.27
CA ASN A 110 7.95 -5.49 -5.56
C ASN A 110 8.85 -4.33 -6.03
N PRO A 111 8.83 -3.89 -7.31
CA PRO A 111 9.49 -2.65 -7.70
C PRO A 111 9.05 -1.42 -6.88
N PHE A 112 7.81 -1.40 -6.39
CA PHE A 112 7.26 -0.33 -5.55
C PHE A 112 7.54 -0.51 -4.05
N SER A 113 8.28 -1.54 -3.65
CA SER A 113 8.71 -1.69 -2.25
C SER A 113 9.72 -0.59 -1.88
N ALA A 114 9.93 -0.36 -0.57
CA ALA A 114 10.97 0.56 -0.11
C ALA A 114 12.35 0.23 -0.72
N ARG A 115 12.66 -1.07 -0.86
CA ARG A 115 13.88 -1.54 -1.52
C ARG A 115 13.89 -1.22 -3.01
N GLY A 116 12.82 -1.55 -3.73
CA GLY A 116 12.72 -1.32 -5.18
C GLY A 116 12.81 0.17 -5.54
N LEU A 117 12.23 1.03 -4.70
CA LEU A 117 12.27 2.49 -4.84
C LEU A 117 13.56 3.13 -4.31
N GLY A 118 14.49 2.34 -3.75
CA GLY A 118 15.76 2.85 -3.22
C GLY A 118 15.61 3.78 -2.01
N VAL A 119 14.54 3.65 -1.24
CA VAL A 119 14.24 4.50 -0.07
C VAL A 119 14.38 3.71 1.24
N PRO A 120 14.85 4.34 2.33
CA PRO A 120 14.89 3.68 3.64
C PRO A 120 13.52 3.15 4.11
N GLY A 121 13.51 2.09 4.92
CA GLY A 121 12.30 1.55 5.54
C GLY A 121 12.02 0.10 5.12
N GLY A 122 10.81 -0.36 5.41
CA GLY A 122 10.39 -1.75 5.19
C GLY A 122 9.04 -1.91 4.50
N ALA A 123 8.53 -0.84 3.87
CA ALA A 123 7.24 -0.91 3.17
C ALA A 123 7.30 -1.91 2.02
N SER A 124 6.31 -2.79 1.95
CA SER A 124 6.12 -3.70 0.81
C SER A 124 5.62 -2.92 -0.41
N GLY A 125 5.74 -3.52 -1.60
CA GLY A 125 5.17 -2.92 -2.80
C GLY A 125 3.65 -2.78 -2.72
N GLU A 126 2.98 -3.79 -2.15
CA GLU A 126 1.54 -3.79 -1.92
C GLU A 126 1.12 -2.64 -0.99
N GLU A 127 1.86 -2.41 0.10
CA GLU A 127 1.60 -1.29 1.03
C GLU A 127 1.76 0.07 0.34
N THR A 128 2.78 0.21 -0.51
CA THR A 128 3.00 1.44 -1.29
C THR A 128 1.85 1.69 -2.28
N LEU A 129 1.48 0.69 -3.08
CA LEU A 129 0.40 0.78 -4.06
C LEU A 129 -0.93 1.07 -3.38
N LEU A 130 -1.27 0.31 -2.34
CA LEU A 130 -2.49 0.48 -1.55
C LEU A 130 -2.55 1.89 -0.96
N THR A 131 -1.49 2.34 -0.27
CA THR A 131 -1.47 3.67 0.35
C THR A 131 -1.66 4.77 -0.69
N THR A 132 -0.99 4.66 -1.84
CA THR A 132 -1.12 5.62 -2.96
C THR A 132 -2.55 5.69 -3.45
N TRP A 133 -3.19 4.54 -3.61
CA TRP A 133 -4.56 4.42 -4.08
C TRP A 133 -5.60 4.91 -3.07
N LEU A 134 -5.41 4.60 -1.78
CA LEU A 134 -6.28 5.11 -0.73
C LEU A 134 -6.28 6.64 -0.70
N VAL A 135 -5.09 7.26 -0.81
CA VAL A 135 -4.97 8.72 -0.90
C VAL A 135 -5.64 9.26 -2.17
N ALA A 136 -5.41 8.62 -3.33
CA ALA A 136 -6.02 9.02 -4.60
C ALA A 136 -7.56 8.88 -4.59
N ASP A 137 -8.08 7.90 -3.85
CA ASP A 137 -9.51 7.67 -3.64
C ASP A 137 -10.14 8.61 -2.61
N GLY A 138 -9.35 9.49 -1.98
CA GLY A 138 -9.82 10.49 -1.03
C GLY A 138 -9.94 9.99 0.41
N TYR A 139 -9.39 8.82 0.73
CA TYR A 139 -9.37 8.32 2.10
C TYR A 139 -8.36 9.08 2.96
N LYS A 140 -8.66 9.16 4.26
CA LYS A 140 -7.71 9.64 5.27
C LYS A 140 -6.57 8.63 5.46
N MET A 141 -5.40 9.10 5.87
CA MET A 141 -4.23 8.25 6.11
C MET A 141 -4.38 7.28 7.30
N ASP A 142 -5.33 7.57 8.19
CA ASP A 142 -5.70 6.75 9.34
C ASP A 142 -6.93 5.87 9.09
N ILE A 143 -7.38 5.73 7.84
CA ILE A 143 -8.50 4.83 7.51
C ILE A 143 -8.20 3.40 7.95
N ASP A 144 -9.23 2.74 8.49
CA ASP A 144 -9.18 1.32 8.82
C ASP A 144 -9.19 0.49 7.53
N VAL A 145 -8.26 -0.44 7.44
CA VAL A 145 -8.13 -1.36 6.30
C VAL A 145 -8.22 -2.77 6.85
N GLN A 146 -9.28 -3.46 6.46
CA GLN A 146 -9.51 -4.85 6.86
C GLN A 146 -8.90 -5.79 5.83
N THR A 147 -8.48 -6.97 6.27
CA THR A 147 -8.06 -8.05 5.38
C THR A 147 -9.18 -9.07 5.29
N VAL A 148 -9.53 -9.44 4.07
CA VAL A 148 -10.51 -10.49 3.77
C VAL A 148 -9.82 -11.57 2.96
N ASP A 149 -9.94 -12.81 3.42
CA ASP A 149 -9.38 -13.97 2.72
C ASP A 149 -10.39 -14.49 1.68
N PHE A 150 -9.91 -14.70 0.46
CA PHE A 150 -10.64 -15.45 -0.57
C PHE A 150 -9.77 -16.63 -0.97
N SER A 151 -10.05 -17.81 -0.42
CA SER A 151 -9.31 -19.04 -0.72
C SER A 151 -7.78 -18.85 -0.68
N GLY A 152 -7.27 -18.22 0.38
CA GLY A 152 -5.84 -17.93 0.58
C GLY A 152 -5.33 -16.63 -0.03
N TYR A 153 -6.16 -15.88 -0.78
CA TYR A 153 -5.82 -14.57 -1.30
C TYR A 153 -6.23 -13.47 -0.31
N CYS A 154 -5.28 -12.63 0.10
CA CYS A 154 -5.51 -11.55 1.06
C CYS A 154 -5.95 -10.26 0.36
N ALA A 155 -7.25 -10.02 0.26
CA ALA A 155 -7.81 -8.77 -0.25
C ALA A 155 -7.87 -7.68 0.83
N ARG A 156 -7.79 -6.40 0.42
CA ARG A 156 -7.92 -5.26 1.33
C ARG A 156 -9.31 -4.64 1.21
N TYR A 157 -10.03 -4.56 2.31
CA TYR A 157 -11.40 -4.09 2.38
C TYR A 157 -11.49 -2.80 3.20
N VAL A 158 -12.12 -1.78 2.61
CA VAL A 158 -12.12 -0.42 3.16
C VAL A 158 -13.52 0.15 3.12
N ASP A 159 -13.87 0.86 4.20
CA ASP A 159 -15.13 1.61 4.35
C ASP A 159 -16.38 0.75 4.07
N ASN A 160 -16.31 -0.54 4.41
CA ASN A 160 -17.37 -1.53 4.24
C ASN A 160 -18.00 -1.56 2.83
N THR A 161 -17.27 -1.12 1.80
CA THR A 161 -17.83 -0.97 0.45
C THR A 161 -16.82 -1.21 -0.67
N ARG A 162 -15.51 -1.09 -0.41
CA ARG A 162 -14.48 -1.19 -1.44
C ARG A 162 -13.48 -2.29 -1.16
N LEU A 163 -13.23 -3.12 -2.17
CA LEU A 163 -12.15 -4.10 -2.17
C LEU A 163 -11.01 -3.63 -3.07
N TYR A 164 -9.77 -3.83 -2.62
CA TYR A 164 -8.56 -3.67 -3.40
C TYR A 164 -7.89 -5.03 -3.54
N LEU A 165 -7.68 -5.46 -4.78
CA LEU A 165 -7.00 -6.70 -5.15
C LEU A 165 -5.70 -6.32 -5.86
N ILE A 166 -4.60 -6.41 -5.12
CA ILE A 166 -3.27 -5.95 -5.56
C ILE A 166 -2.31 -7.12 -5.74
N ASP A 167 -2.38 -8.11 -4.86
CA ASP A 167 -1.50 -9.27 -4.88
C ASP A 167 -1.72 -10.13 -6.14
N GLU A 168 -0.70 -10.93 -6.46
CA GLU A 168 -0.71 -11.87 -7.57
C GLU A 168 -1.57 -13.12 -7.25
N ARG A 169 -1.67 -14.04 -8.24
CA ARG A 169 -2.31 -15.35 -8.08
C ARG A 169 -3.81 -15.29 -7.80
N TRP A 170 -4.48 -14.23 -8.26
CA TRP A 170 -5.93 -14.26 -8.38
C TRP A 170 -6.34 -15.22 -9.49
N GLY A 171 -7.32 -16.09 -9.22
CA GLY A 171 -7.83 -17.03 -10.22
C GLY A 171 -9.27 -17.46 -9.96
N THR A 172 -9.66 -18.60 -10.52
CA THR A 172 -11.03 -19.13 -10.49
C THR A 172 -11.53 -19.43 -9.08
N GLU A 173 -10.69 -19.99 -8.21
CA GLU A 173 -11.10 -20.32 -6.83
C GLU A 173 -11.43 -19.05 -6.04
N GLN A 174 -10.56 -18.04 -6.11
CA GLN A 174 -10.73 -16.73 -5.48
C GLN A 174 -11.98 -16.02 -6.05
N THR A 175 -12.15 -16.05 -7.37
CA THR A 175 -13.32 -15.45 -8.04
C THR A 175 -14.61 -16.07 -7.55
N ARG A 176 -14.70 -17.41 -7.52
CA ARG A 176 -15.88 -18.11 -7.02
C ARG A 176 -16.17 -17.77 -5.56
N ASP A 177 -15.14 -17.73 -4.73
CA ASP A 177 -15.27 -17.44 -3.29
C ASP A 177 -15.78 -16.01 -3.04
N LEU A 178 -15.21 -15.03 -3.74
CA LEU A 178 -15.67 -13.64 -3.73
C LEU A 178 -17.14 -13.52 -4.15
N LEU A 179 -17.52 -14.12 -5.29
CA LEU A 179 -18.88 -14.04 -5.79
C LEU A 179 -19.88 -14.70 -4.84
N ASN A 180 -19.49 -15.78 -4.16
CA ASN A 180 -20.33 -16.41 -3.13
C ASN A 180 -20.53 -15.47 -1.94
N HIS A 181 -19.48 -14.83 -1.43
CA HIS A 181 -19.60 -13.87 -0.32
C HIS A 181 -20.49 -12.68 -0.67
N ILE A 182 -20.37 -12.16 -1.90
CA ILE A 182 -21.21 -11.05 -2.37
C ILE A 182 -22.65 -11.51 -2.63
N GLY A 183 -22.84 -12.65 -3.28
CA GLY A 183 -24.15 -13.20 -3.64
C GLY A 183 -24.97 -13.71 -2.45
N THR A 184 -24.31 -14.14 -1.37
CA THR A 184 -24.96 -14.54 -0.10
C THR A 184 -25.11 -13.38 0.89
N HIS A 185 -24.81 -12.15 0.47
CA HIS A 185 -24.86 -10.94 1.30
C HIS A 185 -23.98 -10.97 2.57
N GLN A 186 -22.96 -11.81 2.58
CA GLN A 186 -21.99 -11.88 3.68
C GLN A 186 -20.96 -10.75 3.60
N LEU A 187 -20.69 -10.25 2.40
CA LEU A 187 -19.77 -9.15 2.16
C LEU A 187 -20.40 -8.08 1.26
N PRO A 188 -20.77 -6.91 1.81
CA PRO A 188 -21.27 -5.81 0.99
C PRO A 188 -20.11 -5.19 0.20
N VAL A 189 -20.22 -5.17 -1.12
CA VAL A 189 -19.20 -4.62 -2.02
C VAL A 189 -19.86 -3.77 -3.08
N GLN A 190 -19.47 -2.51 -3.17
CA GLN A 190 -19.92 -1.57 -4.22
C GLN A 190 -18.87 -1.41 -5.32
N THR A 191 -17.59 -1.43 -4.94
CA THR A 191 -16.47 -1.23 -5.87
C THR A 191 -15.37 -2.23 -5.59
N ILE A 192 -14.82 -2.82 -6.65
CA ILE A 192 -13.60 -3.62 -6.62
C ILE A 192 -12.58 -2.89 -7.48
N VAL A 193 -11.41 -2.62 -6.89
CA VAL A 193 -10.27 -2.02 -7.57
C VAL A 193 -9.21 -3.11 -7.73
N ILE A 194 -8.79 -3.37 -8.96
CA ILE A 194 -7.76 -4.37 -9.26
C ILE A 194 -6.48 -3.71 -9.77
N TYR A 195 -5.33 -4.27 -9.38
CA TYR A 195 -4.06 -3.98 -10.01
C TYR A 195 -3.91 -4.86 -11.24
N GLY A 196 -4.15 -4.28 -12.42
CA GLY A 196 -4.24 -5.04 -13.67
C GLY A 196 -2.95 -5.78 -14.01
N TYR A 197 -1.80 -5.28 -13.55
CA TYR A 197 -0.50 -5.93 -13.72
C TYR A 197 -0.32 -7.23 -12.89
N SER A 198 -1.16 -7.47 -11.87
CA SER A 198 -1.13 -8.69 -11.06
C SER A 198 -2.08 -9.78 -11.55
N PHE A 199 -2.79 -9.53 -12.65
CA PHE A 199 -3.84 -10.41 -13.17
C PHE A 199 -3.56 -10.77 -14.62
N ASP A 200 -3.77 -12.03 -14.96
CA ASP A 200 -3.87 -12.44 -16.36
C ASP A 200 -5.25 -12.07 -16.96
N LEU A 201 -5.32 -12.03 -18.29
CA LEU A 201 -6.53 -11.62 -19.00
C LEU A 201 -7.73 -12.57 -18.78
N GLU A 202 -7.48 -13.86 -18.55
CA GLU A 202 -8.53 -14.85 -18.30
C GLU A 202 -9.17 -14.59 -16.93
N SER A 203 -8.35 -14.42 -15.90
CA SER A 203 -8.78 -14.08 -14.53
C SER A 203 -9.56 -12.76 -14.48
N ILE A 204 -9.13 -11.73 -15.22
CA ILE A 204 -9.88 -10.46 -15.32
C ILE A 204 -11.25 -10.69 -15.97
N ARG A 205 -11.31 -11.44 -17.07
CA ARG A 205 -12.56 -11.72 -17.79
C ARG A 205 -13.51 -12.55 -16.95
N GLU A 206 -13.01 -13.56 -16.24
CA GLU A 206 -13.79 -14.40 -15.35
C GLU A 206 -14.45 -13.55 -14.25
N LEU A 207 -13.66 -12.70 -13.58
CA LEU A 207 -14.16 -11.77 -12.57
C LEU A 207 -15.22 -10.82 -13.15
N GLU A 208 -14.98 -10.22 -14.31
CA GLU A 208 -15.94 -9.33 -14.97
C GLU A 208 -17.27 -10.01 -15.30
N ILE A 209 -17.22 -11.24 -15.81
CA ILE A 209 -18.43 -12.01 -16.15
C ILE A 209 -19.18 -12.38 -14.88
N GLY A 210 -18.47 -12.87 -13.86
CA GLY A 210 -19.05 -13.24 -12.58
C GLY A 210 -19.75 -12.08 -11.89
N LEU A 211 -19.10 -10.91 -11.82
CA LEU A 211 -19.70 -9.71 -11.21
C LEU A 211 -20.96 -9.24 -11.94
N LYS A 212 -21.08 -9.45 -13.25
CA LYS A 212 -22.29 -9.10 -14.03
C LYS A 212 -23.48 -10.03 -13.78
N GLN A 213 -23.24 -11.22 -13.23
CA GLN A 213 -24.29 -12.20 -12.92
C GLN A 213 -24.91 -11.98 -11.53
N LEU A 214 -24.31 -11.13 -10.70
CA LEU A 214 -24.85 -10.78 -9.39
C LEU A 214 -26.08 -9.88 -9.51
N ASP A 215 -27.04 -10.07 -8.61
CA ASP A 215 -28.24 -9.21 -8.53
C ASP A 215 -27.89 -7.76 -8.18
N GLN A 216 -26.82 -7.55 -7.42
CA GLN A 216 -26.29 -6.24 -7.09
C GLN A 216 -25.21 -5.79 -8.07
N LYS A 217 -25.30 -4.52 -8.50
CA LYS A 217 -24.30 -3.94 -9.40
C LYS A 217 -23.03 -3.61 -8.61
N VAL A 218 -21.94 -4.31 -8.93
CA VAL A 218 -20.59 -4.05 -8.42
C VAL A 218 -19.76 -3.36 -9.51
N ASN A 219 -19.11 -2.25 -9.18
CA ASN A 219 -18.23 -1.53 -10.11
C ASN A 219 -16.82 -2.13 -10.07
N LEU A 220 -16.30 -2.57 -11.22
CA LEU A 220 -14.92 -2.99 -11.35
C LEU A 220 -14.07 -1.85 -11.92
N VAL A 221 -13.01 -1.46 -11.21
CA VAL A 221 -12.05 -0.44 -11.61
C VAL A 221 -10.69 -1.12 -11.80
N LYS A 222 -10.12 -0.98 -13.00
CA LYS A 222 -8.78 -1.47 -13.31
C LYS A 222 -7.79 -0.32 -13.19
N ARG A 223 -6.70 -0.53 -12.46
CA ARG A 223 -5.59 0.41 -12.35
C ARG A 223 -4.31 -0.25 -12.84
N TYR A 224 -3.51 0.55 -13.52
CA TYR A 224 -2.19 0.23 -14.05
C TYR A 224 -1.23 1.26 -13.45
#